data_AF-X0PNQ7-F1
#
_entry.id   AF-X0PNQ7-F1
#
_cell.length_a   1.000
_cell.length_b   1.000
_cell.length_c   1.000
_cell.angle_alpha   90.00
_cell.angle_beta   90.00
_cell.angle_gamma   90.00
#
_symmetry.space_group_name_H-M   'P 1'
#
loop_
_entity.id
_entity.type
_entity.pdbx_description
1 polymer ?
#
loop_
_entity_poly.entity_id
_entity_poly.type
_entity_poly.pdbx_seq_one_letter_code
_entity_poly.pdbx_strand_id
1 'polypeptide(L)' 'MMKPIDSKTMYLRLSLYFRLVLPLAGVILFVVSALFFVGVKGYRGLDIWLFCALPLVANLVIGIPAWVVYFWRHRKEHL' A
#
# COMPACT_ATOMS: atom_id res chain seq x y z
N MET A 1 20.30 26.77 -1.36
CA MET A 1 19.64 26.70 -0.04
C MET A 1 18.33 25.95 -0.18
N MET A 2 18.26 24.73 0.37
CA MET A 2 17.07 23.88 0.28
C MET A 2 16.07 24.33 1.34
N LYS A 3 14.89 24.79 0.91
CA LYS A 3 13.83 25.26 1.83
C LYS A 3 13.42 24.08 2.72
N PRO A 4 13.40 24.21 4.06
CA PRO A 4 13.01 23.12 4.93
C PRO A 4 11.59 22.69 4.56
N ILE A 5 11.41 21.40 4.30
CA ILE A 5 10.11 20.82 3.99
C ILE A 5 9.26 21.00 5.25
N ASP A 6 8.18 21.78 5.11
CA ASP A 6 7.24 22.01 6.19
C ASP A 6 6.69 20.66 6.67
N SER A 7 6.76 20.41 7.98
CA SER A 7 6.35 19.16 8.61
C SER A 7 4.95 18.71 8.16
N LYS A 8 4.03 19.65 7.97
CA LYS A 8 2.67 19.39 7.45
C LYS A 8 2.69 18.81 6.03
N THR A 9 3.57 19.31 5.17
CA THR A 9 3.72 18.82 3.79
C THR A 9 4.31 17.41 3.78
N MET A 10 5.25 17.12 4.69
CA MET A 10 5.83 15.78 4.84
C MET A 10 4.77 14.76 5.27
N TYR A 11 3.92 15.08 6.24
CA TYR A 11 2.82 14.20 6.68
C TYR A 11 1.78 13.97 5.59
N LEU A 12 1.43 15.02 4.84
CA LEU A 12 0.45 14.91 3.75
C LEU A 12 0.95 13.98 2.63
N ARG A 13 2.23 14.13 2.23
CA ARG A 13 2.90 13.25 1.27
C ARG A 13 2.97 11.81 1.76
N LEU A 14 3.29 11.60 3.04
CA LEU A 14 3.35 10.27 3.65
C LEU A 14 1.96 9.60 3.64
N SER A 15 0.92 10.35 4.02
CA SER A 15 -0.46 9.86 4.03
C SER A 15 -0.95 9.49 2.62
N LEU A 16 -0.66 10.33 1.61
CA LEU A 16 -0.96 10.05 0.21
C LEU A 16 -0.25 8.78 -0.28
N TYR A 17 1.02 8.61 0.09
CA TYR A 17 1.79 7.42 -0.26
C TYR A 17 1.14 6.13 0.27
N PHE A 18 0.78 6.09 1.56
CA PHE A 18 0.15 4.92 2.16
C PHE A 18 -1.28 4.67 1.68
N ARG A 19 -2.02 5.71 1.29
CA ARG A 19 -3.43 5.58 0.83
C ARG A 19 -3.58 5.24 -0.65
N LEU A 20 -2.67 5.71 -1.49
CA LEU A 20 -2.81 5.61 -2.94
C LEU A 20 -1.68 4.80 -3.54
N VAL A 21 -0.43 5.21 -3.35
CA VAL A 21 0.72 4.61 -4.03
C VAL A 21 0.94 3.17 -3.59
N LEU A 22 0.94 2.94 -2.28
CA LEU A 22 1.16 1.62 -1.70
C LEU A 22 0.09 0.62 -2.19
N PRO A 23 -1.23 0.81 -1.98
CA PRO A 23 -2.24 -0.13 -2.44
C PRO A 23 -2.27 -0.30 -3.96
N LEU A 24 -2.05 0.76 -4.74
CA LEU A 24 -1.97 0.67 -6.20
C LEU A 24 -0.82 -0.25 -6.63
N ALA A 25 0.36 -0.12 -6.01
CA ALA A 25 1.49 -1.00 -6.28
C ALA A 25 1.18 -2.48 -5.96
N GLY A 26 0.45 -2.75 -4.87
CA GLY A 26 0.04 -4.12 -4.54
C GLY A 26 -0.95 -4.73 -5.53
N VAL A 27 -1.89 -3.93 -6.02
CA VAL A 27 -2.84 -4.36 -7.07
C VAL A 27 -2.08 -4.64 -8.37
N ILE A 28 -1.15 -3.76 -8.76
CA ILE A 28 -0.34 -3.97 -9.97
C ILE A 28 0.46 -5.27 -9.85
N LEU A 29 1.15 -5.48 -8.72
CA LEU A 29 1.92 -6.71 -8.49
C LEU A 29 1.02 -7.95 -8.50
N PHE A 30 -0.15 -7.90 -7.86
CA PHE A 30 -1.13 -8.99 -7.92
C PHE A 30 -1.52 -9.32 -9.37
N VAL A 31 -1.88 -8.30 -10.17
CA VAL A 31 -2.31 -8.49 -11.56
C VAL A 31 -1.18 -9.05 -12.42
N VAL A 32 0.04 -8.51 -12.29
CA VAL A 32 1.20 -8.98 -13.07
C VAL A 32 1.53 -10.42 -12.71
N SER A 33 1.54 -10.77 -11.42
CA SER A 33 1.76 -12.15 -10.97
C SER A 33 0.65 -13.08 -11.44
N ALA A 34 -0.62 -12.68 -11.33
CA ALA A 34 -1.75 -13.49 -11.78
C ALA A 34 -1.71 -13.73 -13.30
N LEU A 35 -1.43 -12.70 -14.10
CA LEU A 35 -1.28 -12.84 -15.56
C LEU A 35 -0.12 -13.77 -15.92
N PHE A 36 1.00 -13.68 -15.21
CA PHE A 36 2.14 -14.56 -15.46
C PHE A 36 1.85 -16.02 -15.07
N PHE A 37 1.39 -16.28 -13.84
CA PHE A 37 1.20 -17.64 -13.36
C PHE A 37 -0.05 -18.32 -13.97
N VAL A 38 -1.17 -17.60 -14.06
CA VAL A 38 -2.42 -18.16 -14.58
C VAL A 38 -2.47 -18.08 -16.11
N GLY A 39 -2.06 -16.95 -16.68
CA GLY A 39 -2.11 -16.71 -18.12
C GLY A 39 -0.97 -17.38 -18.89
N VAL A 40 0.28 -17.18 -18.49
CA VAL A 40 1.45 -17.69 -19.24
C VAL A 40 1.78 -19.12 -18.86
N LYS A 41 1.83 -19.42 -17.55
CA LYS A 41 2.19 -20.77 -17.07
C LYS A 41 1.00 -21.73 -16.98
N GLY A 42 -0.23 -21.23 -17.05
CA GLY A 42 -1.44 -22.05 -17.04
C GLY A 42 -1.77 -22.69 -15.69
N TYR A 43 -1.17 -22.21 -14.59
CA TYR A 43 -1.45 -22.76 -13.29
C TYR A 43 -2.83 -22.32 -12.78
N ARG A 44 -3.59 -23.24 -12.17
CA ARG A 44 -4.99 -23.01 -11.75
C ARG A 44 -5.26 -23.30 -10.28
N GLY A 45 -4.22 -23.58 -9.50
CA GLY A 45 -4.33 -23.87 -8.08
C GLY A 45 -4.68 -22.65 -7.23
N LEU A 46 -5.45 -22.87 -6.17
CA LEU A 46 -5.86 -21.83 -5.22
C LEU A 46 -4.65 -21.26 -4.44
N ASP A 47 -3.63 -22.09 -4.24
CA ASP A 47 -2.32 -21.75 -3.68
C ASP A 47 -1.61 -20.64 -4.45
N ILE A 48 -1.76 -20.61 -5.78
CA ILE A 48 -1.12 -19.60 -6.63
C ILE A 48 -1.83 -18.26 -6.55
N TRP A 49 -3.17 -18.28 -6.43
CA TRP A 49 -3.92 -17.06 -6.16
C TRP A 49 -3.58 -16.48 -4.79
N LEU A 50 -3.40 -17.34 -3.78
CA LEU A 50 -2.89 -16.94 -2.46
C LEU A 50 -1.50 -16.31 -2.55
N PHE A 51 -0.60 -16.93 -3.32
CA PHE A 51 0.74 -16.40 -3.54
C PHE A 51 0.71 -15.04 -4.25
N CYS A 52 -0.13 -14.90 -5.29
CA CYS A 52 -0.32 -13.64 -6.00
C CYS A 52 -0.94 -12.56 -5.09
N ALA A 53 -1.72 -12.93 -4.09
CA ALA A 53 -2.34 -12.02 -3.11
C ALA A 53 -1.39 -11.56 -1.99
N LEU A 54 -0.23 -12.20 -1.81
CA LEU A 54 0.74 -11.81 -0.78
C LEU A 54 1.14 -10.31 -0.82
N PRO A 55 1.38 -9.68 -1.99
CA PRO A 55 1.65 -8.25 -2.07
C PRO A 55 0.51 -7.38 -1.55
N LEU A 56 -0.76 -7.79 -1.78
CA LEU A 56 -1.93 -7.09 -1.25
C LEU A 56 -2.02 -7.22 0.28
N VAL A 57 -1.72 -8.41 0.81
CA VAL A 57 -1.69 -8.65 2.25
C VAL A 57 -0.57 -7.84 2.92
N ALA A 58 0.63 -7.82 2.35
CA ALA A 58 1.74 -7.01 2.84
C ALA A 58 1.38 -5.52 2.89
N ASN A 59 0.68 -5.03 1.85
CA ASN A 59 0.18 -3.65 1.83
C ASN A 59 -0.85 -3.35 2.90
N LEU A 60 -1.77 -4.28 3.20
CA LEU A 60 -2.71 -4.13 4.30
C LEU A 60 -1.99 -4.06 5.65
N VAL A 61 -1.02 -4.96 5.87
CA VAL A 61 -0.25 -5.04 7.11
C VAL A 61 0.58 -3.77 7.35
N ILE A 62 1.12 -3.16 6.30
CA ILE A 62 1.92 -1.93 6.42
C ILE A 62 1.04 -0.67 6.40
N GLY A 63 -0.01 -0.66 5.57
CA GLY A 63 -0.87 0.50 5.35
C GLY A 63 -1.81 0.78 6.51
N ILE A 64 -2.37 -0.25 7.17
CA ILE A 64 -3.30 -0.07 8.29
C ILE A 64 -2.64 0.63 9.48
N PRO A 65 -1.48 0.17 10.01
CA PRO A 65 -0.82 0.84 11.13
C PRO A 65 -0.43 2.29 10.81
N ALA A 66 0.08 2.56 9.60
CA ALA A 66 0.42 3.91 9.16
C ALA A 66 -0.82 4.82 9.12
N TRP A 67 -1.95 4.30 8.64
CA TRP A 67 -3.22 5.02 8.63
C TRP A 67 -3.76 5.28 10.04
N VAL A 68 -3.70 4.28 10.92
CA VAL A 68 -4.10 4.41 12.33
C VAL A 68 -3.28 5.51 13.02
N VAL A 69 -1.95 5.50 12.89
CA VAL A 69 -1.08 6.52 13.48
C VAL A 69 -1.43 7.92 12.95
N TYR A 70 -1.66 8.05 11.64
CA TYR A 70 -2.10 9.33 11.05
C TYR A 70 -3.44 9.79 11.63
N PHE A 71 -4.44 8.90 11.69
CA PHE A 71 -5.78 9.22 12.17
C PHE A 71 -5.77 9.66 13.64
N TRP A 72 -5.05 8.93 14.50
CA TRP A 72 -4.92 9.26 15.91
C TRP A 72 -4.23 10.60 16.14
N ARG A 73 -3.22 10.94 15.32
CA ARG A 73 -2.51 12.21 15.44
C ARG A 73 -3.36 13.40 14.97
N HIS A 74 -4.02 13.26 13.83
CA HIS A 74 -4.87 14.32 13.29
C HIS A 74 -6.08 14.60 14.17
N ARG A 75 -6.60 13.60 14.90
CA ARG A 75 -7.70 13.78 15.86
C ARG A 75 -7.28 14.62 17.08
N LYS A 76 -6.02 14.55 17.51
CA LYS A 76 -5.49 15.35 18.64
C LYS A 76 -5.30 16.83 18.30
N GLU A 77 -5.21 17.19 17.04
CA GLU A 77 -5.02 18.59 16.61
C GLU A 77 -6.34 19.38 16.55
N HIS A 78 -7.50 18.70 16.67
CA HIS A 78 -8.84 19.31 16.65
C HIS A 78 -9.57 19.26 18.01
N LEU A 79 -8.91 18.79 19.07
CA LEU A 79 -9.35 18.84 20.47
C LEU A 79 -8.47 19.82 21.24
#